data_AF-A0A834TB31-F1
#
_entry.id   AF-A0A834TB31-F1
#
_cell.length_a   1.000
_cell.length_b   1.000
_cell.length_c   1.000
_cell.angle_alpha   90.00
_cell.angle_beta   90.00
_cell.angle_gamma   90.00
#
_symmetry.space_group_name_H-M   'P 1'
#
loop_
_entity.id
_entity.type
_entity.pdbx_description
1 polymer ?
#
loop_
_entity_poly.entity_id
_entity_poly.type
_entity_poly.pdbx_seq_one_letter_code
_entity_poly.pdbx_strand_id
1 'polypeptide(L)'
;MDLAIDNLTTEMYKISRILTRSTTARATYAPHSDRRRSSAVIMPSGHRHHNVVKVLNDESDFEAIASRDGYISICGFGSLLSEKSARSTFPDLINFRIARLTGFRRVFTGVGGFFFVHGIANAETEEIAGLSVEPCEGETIIITAFEINKSEIPAFIKREREYRFLAVVPETLEGKPFSNEAVLCSSYTDEEFFKFRCQEGKDVYFQQYGEYKIHKIWRDDVLPCRVYLRHCVVAAKNLGDEAYNNFLDHTFLGDRKTSIRQYLETLGKGIMEEEPPESLKTRYGG
;
A
#
# COMPACT_ATOMS: atom_id res chain seq x y z
N MET A 1 6.87 -32.50 8.54
CA MET A 1 7.91 -31.64 9.16
C MET A 1 7.27 -30.27 9.27
N ASP A 2 6.26 -30.25 10.12
CA ASP A 2 5.17 -29.29 10.22
C ASP A 2 5.24 -28.78 11.65
N LEU A 3 5.49 -27.48 11.86
CA LEU A 3 5.33 -26.75 13.14
C LEU A 3 5.95 -25.32 13.08
N ALA A 4 5.61 -24.51 12.07
CA ALA A 4 6.08 -23.11 12.06
C ALA A 4 5.10 -22.05 11.50
N ILE A 5 3.97 -22.44 10.90
CA ILE A 5 3.03 -21.47 10.30
C ILE A 5 1.84 -21.14 11.23
N ASP A 6 1.64 -21.91 12.30
CA ASP A 6 0.44 -21.80 13.16
C ASP A 6 0.52 -20.81 14.35
N ASN A 7 1.67 -20.16 14.57
CA ASN A 7 1.85 -19.30 15.76
C ASN A 7 1.57 -17.81 15.56
N LEU A 8 1.55 -17.29 14.33
CA LEU A 8 1.25 -15.86 14.09
C LEU A 8 -0.24 -15.56 14.03
N THR A 9 -1.06 -16.52 13.59
CA THR A 9 -2.53 -16.42 13.62
C THR A 9 -3.06 -16.56 15.05
N THR A 10 -2.37 -17.33 15.90
CA THR A 10 -2.82 -17.66 17.27
C THR A 10 -2.57 -16.53 18.29
N GLU A 11 -1.50 -15.74 18.14
CA GLU A 11 -1.22 -14.61 19.06
C GLU A 11 -2.16 -13.42 18.86
N MET A 12 -2.65 -13.16 17.64
CA MET A 12 -3.71 -12.16 17.43
C MET A 12 -5.07 -12.57 18.04
N TYR A 13 -5.31 -13.87 18.26
CA TYR A 13 -6.58 -14.39 18.78
C TYR A 13 -6.72 -14.30 20.31
N LYS A 14 -5.62 -14.18 21.06
CA LYS A 14 -5.69 -14.09 22.55
C LYS A 14 -6.15 -12.73 23.07
N ILE A 15 -5.88 -11.65 22.33
CA ILE A 15 -6.23 -10.28 22.75
C ILE A 15 -7.74 -10.00 22.56
N SER A 16 -8.40 -10.70 21.64
CA SER A 16 -9.83 -10.53 21.32
C SER A 16 -10.80 -11.02 22.43
N ARG A 17 -10.38 -11.94 23.31
CA ARG A 17 -11.28 -12.60 24.28
C ARG A 17 -11.44 -11.91 25.65
N ILE A 18 -10.76 -10.80 25.91
CA ILE A 18 -10.81 -10.15 27.24
C ILE A 18 -11.82 -8.98 27.31
N LEU A 19 -12.37 -8.51 26.18
CA LEU A 19 -13.16 -7.26 26.14
C LEU A 19 -14.67 -7.41 25.88
N THR A 20 -15.28 -8.55 26.22
CA THR A 20 -16.76 -8.69 26.17
C THR A 20 -17.36 -8.99 27.53
N ARG A 21 -17.53 -7.95 28.35
CA ARG A 21 -18.61 -7.89 29.37
C ARG A 21 -19.14 -6.45 29.55
N SER A 22 -20.29 -6.22 28.91
CA SER A 22 -21.49 -5.53 29.41
C SER A 22 -21.33 -4.18 30.13
N THR A 23 -21.89 -3.12 29.55
CA THR A 23 -23.18 -2.58 30.05
C THR A 23 -23.81 -1.61 29.04
N THR A 24 -25.13 -1.76 28.91
CA THR A 24 -26.07 -1.06 28.05
C THR A 24 -26.47 0.32 28.58
N ALA A 25 -26.60 1.31 27.69
CA ALA A 25 -27.54 2.42 27.87
C ALA A 25 -28.08 2.89 26.50
N ARG A 26 -29.40 2.75 26.32
CA ARG A 26 -30.17 3.31 25.20
C ARG A 26 -30.35 4.81 25.42
N ALA A 27 -30.16 5.61 24.37
CA ALA A 27 -30.76 6.93 24.27
C ALA A 27 -31.41 7.07 22.89
N THR A 28 -32.73 7.21 22.89
CA THR A 28 -33.60 7.47 21.75
C THR A 28 -33.63 8.96 21.43
N TYR A 29 -33.39 9.37 20.19
CA TYR A 29 -33.84 10.67 19.68
C TYR A 29 -34.26 10.54 18.21
N ALA A 30 -35.48 10.98 17.92
CA ALA A 30 -36.11 11.01 16.61
C ALA A 30 -35.85 12.35 15.89
N PRO A 31 -35.95 12.42 14.55
CA PRO A 31 -35.39 13.50 13.75
C PRO A 31 -36.36 14.65 13.51
N HIS A 32 -35.83 15.87 13.49
CA HIS A 32 -36.53 17.03 12.93
C HIS A 32 -36.10 17.24 11.48
N SER A 33 -37.10 17.20 10.60
CA SER A 33 -36.99 17.57 9.19
C SER A 33 -36.95 19.08 9.06
N ASP A 34 -36.06 19.59 8.20
CA ASP A 34 -36.32 20.88 7.58
C ASP A 34 -35.79 20.96 6.14
N ARG A 35 -36.66 21.49 5.30
CA ARG A 35 -36.65 21.38 3.84
C ARG A 35 -36.40 22.78 3.30
N ARG A 36 -35.23 23.08 2.73
CA ARG A 36 -35.04 24.31 1.95
C ARG A 36 -34.28 24.08 0.65
N ARG A 37 -34.99 24.40 -0.45
CA ARG A 37 -34.51 24.59 -1.82
C ARG A 37 -33.66 25.86 -1.92
N SER A 38 -32.59 25.82 -2.71
CA SER A 38 -32.08 26.94 -3.54
C SER A 38 -31.08 26.36 -4.55
N SER A 39 -31.47 26.19 -5.81
CA SER A 39 -31.22 27.10 -6.95
C SER A 39 -29.84 26.91 -7.59
N ALA A 40 -29.88 26.44 -8.83
CA ALA A 40 -28.73 26.17 -9.70
C ALA A 40 -28.05 27.47 -10.18
N VAL A 41 -26.72 27.43 -10.26
CA VAL A 41 -25.91 28.38 -11.03
C VAL A 41 -25.12 27.56 -12.04
N ILE A 42 -25.39 27.81 -13.32
CA ILE A 42 -24.68 27.22 -14.46
C ILE A 42 -23.58 28.21 -14.87
N MET A 43 -22.32 27.75 -14.90
CA MET A 43 -21.20 28.43 -15.56
C MET A 43 -20.37 27.40 -16.35
N PRO A 44 -19.74 27.80 -17.46
CA PRO A 44 -19.49 26.92 -18.60
C PRO A 44 -18.25 26.03 -18.48
N SER A 45 -18.34 24.94 -19.22
CA SER A 45 -17.45 23.80 -19.34
C SER A 45 -16.00 24.13 -19.75
N GLY A 46 -15.05 23.78 -18.88
CA GLY A 46 -13.71 23.36 -19.28
C GLY A 46 -13.57 21.87 -18.97
N HIS A 47 -13.47 21.03 -20.00
CA HIS A 47 -13.24 19.59 -19.81
C HIS A 47 -11.80 19.37 -19.32
N ARG A 48 -11.59 19.45 -18.01
CA ARG A 48 -10.51 18.69 -17.36
C ARG A 48 -11.04 17.27 -17.23
N HIS A 49 -10.54 16.35 -18.06
CA HIS A 49 -10.64 14.93 -17.74
C HIS A 49 -9.77 14.70 -16.50
N HIS A 50 -10.30 15.00 -15.32
CA HIS A 50 -9.87 14.29 -14.13
C HIS A 50 -10.21 12.84 -14.43
N ASN A 51 -9.21 12.03 -14.79
CA ASN A 51 -9.37 10.59 -14.84
C ASN A 51 -9.82 10.16 -13.45
N VAL A 52 -11.12 9.95 -13.27
CA VAL A 52 -11.68 9.48 -12.02
C VAL A 52 -11.28 8.02 -11.91
N VAL A 53 -10.19 7.78 -11.19
CA VAL A 53 -9.73 6.41 -10.91
C VAL A 53 -10.78 5.76 -10.01
N LYS A 54 -11.28 4.58 -10.43
CA LYS A 54 -12.31 3.83 -9.69
C LYS A 54 -11.71 3.30 -8.39
N VAL A 55 -12.32 3.63 -7.26
CA VAL A 55 -11.96 3.09 -5.93
C VAL A 55 -12.67 1.76 -5.72
N LEU A 56 -11.96 0.77 -5.16
CA LEU A 56 -12.50 -0.54 -4.78
C LEU A 56 -12.64 -0.59 -3.26
N ASN A 57 -13.86 -0.66 -2.74
CA ASN A 57 -14.15 -0.51 -1.32
C ASN A 57 -14.30 -1.84 -0.59
N ASP A 58 -14.87 -2.83 -1.27
CA ASP A 58 -15.19 -4.16 -0.73
C ASP A 58 -14.98 -5.28 -1.76
N GLU A 59 -15.19 -6.52 -1.33
CA GLU A 59 -14.97 -7.71 -2.15
C GLU A 59 -15.74 -7.67 -3.48
N SER A 60 -16.94 -7.10 -3.51
CA SER A 60 -17.77 -7.05 -4.73
C SER A 60 -17.17 -6.14 -5.81
N ASP A 61 -16.51 -5.05 -5.39
CA ASP A 61 -15.79 -4.16 -6.32
C ASP A 61 -14.61 -4.88 -6.98
N PHE A 62 -13.93 -5.76 -6.25
CA PHE A 62 -12.83 -6.58 -6.76
C PHE A 62 -13.34 -7.69 -7.69
N GLU A 63 -14.41 -8.40 -7.30
CA GLU A 63 -15.03 -9.41 -8.15
C GLU A 63 -15.52 -8.83 -9.49
N ALA A 64 -15.98 -7.58 -9.49
CA ALA A 64 -16.43 -6.89 -10.69
C ALA A 64 -15.31 -6.64 -11.72
N ILE A 65 -14.03 -6.68 -11.31
CA ILE A 65 -12.88 -6.51 -12.21
C ILE A 65 -12.10 -7.82 -12.42
N ALA A 66 -12.54 -8.92 -11.80
CA ALA A 66 -11.93 -10.22 -12.00
C ALA A 66 -12.16 -10.71 -13.45
N SER A 67 -11.19 -11.46 -13.97
CA SER A 67 -11.32 -12.14 -15.25
C SER A 67 -12.42 -13.21 -15.19
N ARG A 68 -12.84 -13.68 -16.38
CA ARG A 68 -13.82 -14.78 -16.49
C ARG A 68 -13.36 -16.06 -15.80
N ASP A 69 -12.05 -16.26 -15.70
CA ASP A 69 -11.42 -17.42 -15.07
C ASP A 69 -11.26 -17.24 -13.54
N GLY A 70 -11.74 -16.12 -12.98
CA GLY A 70 -11.75 -15.87 -11.55
C GLY A 70 -10.43 -15.35 -10.99
N TYR A 71 -9.59 -14.73 -11.81
CA TYR A 71 -8.31 -14.14 -11.40
C TYR A 71 -8.36 -12.62 -11.44
N ILE A 72 -7.61 -11.98 -10.55
CA ILE A 72 -7.45 -10.53 -10.51
C ILE A 72 -5.97 -10.17 -10.54
N SER A 73 -5.62 -9.17 -11.36
CA SER A 73 -4.24 -8.67 -11.43
C SER A 73 -3.98 -7.69 -10.28
N ILE A 74 -2.83 -7.83 -9.61
CA ILE A 74 -2.35 -6.97 -8.53
C ILE A 74 -1.07 -6.27 -8.98
N CYS A 75 -0.98 -4.95 -8.75
CA CYS A 75 0.20 -4.15 -9.07
C CYS A 75 1.20 -4.14 -7.91
N GLY A 76 2.40 -4.66 -8.14
CA GLY A 76 3.53 -4.56 -7.22
C GLY A 76 4.43 -3.36 -7.53
N PHE A 77 4.62 -2.45 -6.57
CA PHE A 77 5.41 -1.21 -6.79
C PHE A 77 6.59 -1.01 -5.82
N GLY A 78 6.62 -1.74 -4.71
CA GLY A 78 7.71 -1.74 -3.72
C GLY A 78 8.34 -3.12 -3.59
N SER A 79 8.25 -3.76 -2.42
CA SER A 79 8.80 -5.11 -2.23
C SER A 79 8.26 -6.16 -3.20
N LEU A 80 7.03 -5.97 -3.69
CA LEU A 80 6.39 -6.88 -4.66
C LEU A 80 6.97 -6.76 -6.09
N LEU A 81 7.93 -5.87 -6.33
CA LEU A 81 8.79 -5.91 -7.52
C LEU A 81 9.62 -7.20 -7.57
N SER A 82 9.91 -7.83 -6.42
CA SER A 82 10.57 -9.14 -6.36
C SER A 82 9.52 -10.25 -6.38
N GLU A 83 9.61 -11.16 -7.35
CA GLU A 83 8.70 -12.30 -7.43
C GLU A 83 8.80 -13.19 -6.18
N LYS A 84 9.99 -13.34 -5.60
CA LYS A 84 10.20 -14.08 -4.35
C LYS A 84 9.41 -13.46 -3.21
N SER A 85 9.46 -12.13 -3.08
CA SER A 85 8.69 -11.38 -2.08
C SER A 85 7.19 -11.48 -2.35
N ALA A 86 6.79 -11.40 -3.62
CA ALA A 86 5.40 -11.57 -4.02
C ALA A 86 4.88 -12.97 -3.65
N ARG A 87 5.63 -14.04 -3.94
CA ARG A 87 5.28 -15.42 -3.58
C ARG A 87 5.29 -15.68 -2.08
N SER A 88 6.13 -14.98 -1.31
CA SER A 88 6.05 -15.05 0.16
C SER A 88 4.72 -14.50 0.72
N THR A 89 4.03 -13.66 -0.07
CA THR A 89 2.74 -13.06 0.28
C THR A 89 1.57 -13.79 -0.37
N PHE A 90 1.72 -14.17 -1.64
CA PHE A 90 0.74 -14.84 -2.50
C PHE A 90 1.41 -16.10 -3.09
N PRO A 91 1.48 -17.21 -2.34
CA PRO A 91 2.23 -18.41 -2.74
C PRO A 91 1.82 -18.94 -4.12
N ASP A 92 0.53 -18.87 -4.41
CA ASP A 92 -0.10 -19.43 -5.61
C ASP A 92 -0.23 -18.42 -6.76
N LEU A 93 0.42 -17.24 -6.66
CA LEU A 93 0.36 -16.25 -7.73
C LEU A 93 0.82 -16.82 -9.07
N ILE A 94 0.18 -16.35 -10.14
CA ILE A 94 0.53 -16.69 -11.52
C ILE A 94 0.82 -15.43 -12.34
N ASN A 95 1.36 -15.61 -13.55
CA ASN A 95 1.52 -14.56 -14.55
C ASN A 95 2.28 -13.31 -14.04
N PHE A 96 3.33 -13.51 -13.25
CA PHE A 96 4.23 -12.44 -12.81
C PHE A 96 4.94 -11.81 -14.00
N ARG A 97 4.78 -10.50 -14.17
CA ARG A 97 5.25 -9.75 -15.35
C ARG A 97 5.55 -8.30 -15.01
N ILE A 98 6.37 -7.64 -15.84
CA ILE A 98 6.69 -6.22 -15.71
C ILE A 98 5.67 -5.39 -16.49
N ALA A 99 5.29 -4.22 -15.97
CA ALA A 99 4.34 -3.31 -16.60
C ALA A 99 4.70 -1.84 -16.34
N ARG A 100 4.14 -0.96 -17.17
CA ARG A 100 4.13 0.49 -17.00
C ARG A 100 2.81 0.94 -16.39
N LEU A 101 2.86 1.92 -15.50
CA LEU A 101 1.68 2.59 -14.98
C LEU A 101 1.88 4.10 -15.02
N THR A 102 1.04 4.79 -15.78
CA THR A 102 1.09 6.24 -15.99
C THR A 102 0.07 6.97 -15.12
N GLY A 103 0.39 8.19 -14.72
CA GLY A 103 -0.45 9.04 -13.86
C GLY A 103 -0.23 8.80 -12.37
N PHE A 104 0.87 8.13 -11.99
CA PHE A 104 1.18 7.77 -10.61
C PHE A 104 2.67 7.88 -10.32
N ARG A 105 3.00 8.15 -9.05
CA ARG A 105 4.38 8.13 -8.55
C ARG A 105 4.50 7.35 -7.26
N ARG A 106 5.70 6.87 -6.95
CA ARG A 106 6.04 6.22 -5.67
C ARG A 106 6.57 7.24 -4.68
N VAL A 107 6.13 7.15 -3.42
CA VAL A 107 6.56 8.04 -2.34
C VAL A 107 6.74 7.25 -1.04
N PHE A 108 7.86 7.45 -0.34
CA PHE A 108 8.09 6.87 0.98
C PHE A 108 7.41 7.71 2.06
N THR A 109 6.20 7.31 2.45
CA THR A 109 5.36 8.03 3.44
C THR A 109 4.62 7.11 4.41
N GLY A 110 4.48 5.82 4.08
CA GLY A 110 3.63 4.90 4.85
C GLY A 110 4.33 4.38 6.09
N VAL A 111 3.89 4.79 7.27
CA VAL A 111 4.40 4.28 8.54
C VAL A 111 3.47 3.18 9.05
N GLY A 112 3.99 1.97 9.13
CA GLY A 112 3.25 0.80 9.62
C GLY A 112 4.06 0.02 10.66
N GLY A 113 3.38 -0.64 11.59
CA GLY A 113 4.05 -1.37 12.68
C GLY A 113 4.87 -2.57 12.24
N PHE A 114 4.75 -3.04 11.00
CA PHE A 114 5.52 -4.18 10.51
C PHE A 114 7.03 -3.96 10.73
N PHE A 115 7.55 -2.78 10.44
CA PHE A 115 8.98 -2.48 10.60
C PHE A 115 9.42 -2.43 12.06
N PHE A 116 8.55 -1.94 12.95
CA PHE A 116 8.81 -1.87 14.38
C PHE A 116 8.80 -3.26 15.03
N VAL A 117 7.78 -4.08 14.73
CA VAL A 117 7.66 -5.45 15.24
C VAL A 117 8.84 -6.33 14.81
N HIS A 118 9.43 -6.07 13.64
CA HIS A 118 10.59 -6.82 13.13
C HIS A 118 11.93 -6.16 13.45
N GLY A 119 11.95 -5.06 14.21
CA GLY A 119 13.19 -4.40 14.64
C GLY A 119 14.03 -3.79 13.52
N ILE A 120 13.40 -3.38 12.41
CA ILE A 120 14.07 -2.73 11.26
C ILE A 120 13.69 -1.26 11.09
N ALA A 121 12.82 -0.73 11.94
CA ALA A 121 12.53 0.70 12.03
C ALA A 121 13.60 1.41 12.87
N ASN A 122 14.13 2.53 12.37
CA ASN A 122 14.98 3.41 13.18
C ASN A 122 14.21 4.67 13.56
N ALA A 123 13.65 4.66 14.78
CA ALA A 123 12.87 5.79 15.29
C ALA A 123 13.73 7.01 15.65
N GLU A 124 15.02 6.83 15.94
CA GLU A 124 15.90 7.96 16.28
C GLU A 124 16.22 8.84 15.07
N THR A 125 16.33 8.22 13.89
CA THR A 125 16.62 8.89 12.61
C THR A 125 15.39 9.09 11.73
N GLU A 126 14.20 8.67 12.20
CA GLU A 126 12.94 8.65 11.44
C GLU A 126 13.00 7.81 10.14
N GLU A 127 13.93 6.85 10.02
CA GLU A 127 14.01 5.88 8.90
C GLU A 127 13.01 4.74 9.11
N ILE A 128 11.73 5.08 8.96
CA ILE A 128 10.59 4.22 9.31
C ILE A 128 9.54 4.12 8.20
N ALA A 129 9.74 4.78 7.07
CA ALA A 129 8.76 4.87 6.00
C ALA A 129 8.82 3.67 5.06
N GLY A 130 7.65 3.14 4.73
CA GLY A 130 7.39 2.21 3.66
C GLY A 130 6.89 2.95 2.42
N LEU A 131 6.76 2.21 1.33
CA LEU A 131 6.41 2.79 0.04
C LEU A 131 4.90 2.87 -0.13
N SER A 132 4.43 4.00 -0.65
CA SER A 132 3.07 4.16 -1.15
C SER A 132 3.09 4.65 -2.60
N VAL A 133 1.93 4.67 -3.22
CA VAL A 133 1.71 5.28 -4.53
C VAL A 133 0.60 6.32 -4.39
N GLU A 134 0.72 7.42 -5.13
CA GLU A 134 -0.31 8.45 -5.23
C GLU A 134 -0.46 8.93 -6.69
N PRO A 135 -1.66 9.44 -7.07
CA PRO A 135 -1.85 10.05 -8.38
C PRO A 135 -0.90 11.22 -8.62
N CYS A 136 -0.27 11.24 -9.79
CA CYS A 136 0.62 12.32 -10.22
C CYS A 136 0.63 12.39 -11.75
N GLU A 137 0.01 13.45 -12.30
CA GLU A 137 -0.07 13.63 -13.75
C GLU A 137 1.32 13.84 -14.35
N GLY A 138 1.58 13.19 -15.50
CA GLY A 138 2.87 13.25 -16.19
C GLY A 138 3.93 12.26 -15.67
N GLU A 139 3.68 11.57 -14.56
CA GLU A 139 4.58 10.55 -14.04
C GLU A 139 4.26 9.16 -14.58
N THR A 140 5.29 8.34 -14.76
CA THR A 140 5.16 6.92 -15.11
C THR A 140 6.09 6.10 -14.24
N ILE A 141 5.55 5.04 -13.63
CA ILE A 141 6.31 4.08 -12.84
C ILE A 141 6.31 2.70 -13.51
N ILE A 142 7.46 2.02 -13.42
CA ILE A 142 7.60 0.60 -13.72
C ILE A 142 7.20 -0.19 -12.49
N ILE A 143 6.26 -1.10 -12.69
CA ILE A 143 5.69 -1.97 -11.68
C ILE A 143 5.82 -3.43 -12.13
N THR A 144 5.47 -4.34 -11.23
CA THR A 144 5.11 -5.70 -11.59
C THR A 144 3.60 -5.87 -11.55
N ALA A 145 3.09 -6.81 -12.32
CA ALA A 145 1.74 -7.30 -12.22
C ALA A 145 1.78 -8.82 -12.06
N PHE A 146 0.89 -9.36 -11.23
CA PHE A 146 0.69 -10.79 -11.09
C PHE A 146 -0.77 -11.06 -10.75
N GLU A 147 -1.22 -12.28 -10.94
CA GLU A 147 -2.60 -12.66 -10.74
C GLU A 147 -2.77 -13.55 -9.52
N ILE A 148 -3.80 -13.25 -8.73
CA ILE A 148 -4.24 -14.05 -7.58
C ILE A 148 -5.65 -14.58 -7.85
N ASN A 149 -6.01 -15.69 -7.23
CA ASN A 149 -7.38 -16.20 -7.32
C ASN A 149 -8.32 -15.28 -6.54
N LYS A 150 -9.56 -15.10 -7.02
CA LYS A 150 -10.55 -14.28 -6.30
C LYS A 150 -10.82 -14.75 -4.87
N SER A 151 -10.60 -16.03 -4.56
CA SER A 151 -10.71 -16.55 -3.19
C SER A 151 -9.71 -15.91 -2.20
N GLU A 152 -8.63 -15.29 -2.70
CA GLU A 152 -7.61 -14.62 -1.90
C GLU A 152 -7.96 -13.15 -1.59
N ILE A 153 -9.00 -12.58 -2.22
CA ILE A 153 -9.41 -11.17 -2.06
C ILE A 153 -9.64 -10.80 -0.58
N PRO A 154 -10.36 -11.58 0.24
CA PRO A 154 -10.59 -11.22 1.64
C PRO A 154 -9.28 -11.12 2.45
N ALA A 155 -8.33 -12.04 2.20
CA ALA A 155 -7.02 -12.03 2.84
C ALA A 155 -6.19 -10.84 2.39
N PHE A 156 -6.25 -10.50 1.10
CA PHE A 156 -5.58 -9.33 0.54
C PHE A 156 -6.10 -8.01 1.15
N ILE A 157 -7.42 -7.82 1.18
CA ILE A 157 -8.06 -6.62 1.76
C ILE A 157 -7.70 -6.46 3.24
N LYS A 158 -7.66 -7.56 3.99
CA LYS A 158 -7.29 -7.55 5.40
C LYS A 158 -5.82 -7.17 5.60
N ARG A 159 -4.93 -7.68 4.76
CA ARG A 159 -3.49 -7.43 4.85
C ARG A 159 -3.12 -5.99 4.49
N GLU A 160 -3.69 -5.46 3.42
CA GLU A 160 -3.41 -4.10 2.92
C GLU A 160 -4.42 -3.07 3.47
N ARG A 161 -4.89 -3.29 4.69
CA ARG A 161 -6.02 -2.59 5.30
C ARG A 161 -5.86 -1.07 5.27
N GLU A 162 -4.63 -0.59 5.46
CA GLU A 162 -4.28 0.83 5.48
C GLU A 162 -4.41 1.51 4.12
N TYR A 163 -4.26 0.75 3.02
CA TYR A 163 -4.24 1.29 1.67
C TYR A 163 -5.63 1.49 1.07
N ARG A 164 -5.72 2.45 0.16
CA ARG A 164 -6.82 2.60 -0.79
C ARG A 164 -6.58 1.66 -1.96
N PHE A 165 -7.60 0.93 -2.36
CA PHE A 165 -7.54 0.11 -3.57
C PHE A 165 -8.11 0.87 -4.75
N LEU A 166 -7.35 0.90 -5.85
CA LEU A 166 -7.72 1.56 -7.08
C LEU A 166 -7.74 0.54 -8.22
N ALA A 167 -8.78 0.57 -9.06
CA ALA A 167 -8.73 -0.11 -10.35
C ALA A 167 -7.98 0.77 -11.35
N VAL A 168 -6.93 0.22 -11.93
CA VAL A 168 -6.07 0.88 -12.92
C VAL A 168 -5.88 -0.03 -14.13
N VAL A 169 -5.45 0.54 -15.26
CA VAL A 169 -5.10 -0.23 -16.46
C VAL A 169 -3.60 -0.05 -16.72
N PRO A 170 -2.74 -0.99 -16.27
CA PRO A 170 -1.33 -0.99 -16.63
C PRO A 170 -1.13 -1.27 -18.13
N GLU A 171 0.06 -0.94 -18.61
CA GLU A 171 0.49 -1.20 -19.98
C GLU A 171 1.70 -2.15 -19.98
N THR A 172 1.89 -2.91 -21.05
CA THR A 172 3.17 -3.60 -21.29
C THR A 172 4.29 -2.57 -21.49
N LEU A 173 5.55 -3.00 -21.49
CA LEU A 173 6.67 -2.08 -21.74
C LEU A 173 6.62 -1.44 -23.14
N GLU A 174 5.96 -2.11 -24.08
CA GLU A 174 5.69 -1.63 -25.45
C GLU A 174 4.48 -0.68 -25.54
N GLY A 175 3.84 -0.34 -24.41
CA GLY A 175 2.71 0.58 -24.35
C GLY A 175 1.36 -0.02 -24.72
N LYS A 176 1.22 -1.36 -24.69
CA LYS A 176 -0.08 -2.01 -24.92
C LYS A 176 -0.87 -2.09 -23.60
N PRO A 177 -2.09 -1.54 -23.52
CA PRO A 177 -2.90 -1.64 -22.31
C PRO A 177 -3.30 -3.08 -22.02
N PHE A 178 -3.42 -3.41 -20.73
CA PHE A 178 -3.94 -4.69 -20.28
C PHE A 178 -5.42 -4.84 -20.65
N SER A 179 -5.85 -6.08 -20.91
CA SER A 179 -7.24 -6.37 -21.27
C SER A 179 -8.22 -6.24 -20.09
N ASN A 180 -7.73 -6.44 -18.87
CA ASN A 180 -8.49 -6.32 -17.63
C ASN A 180 -7.82 -5.27 -16.73
N GLU A 181 -8.62 -4.62 -15.88
CA GLU A 181 -8.11 -3.74 -14.83
C GLU A 181 -7.27 -4.55 -13.81
N ALA A 182 -6.37 -3.85 -13.14
CA ALA A 182 -5.56 -4.36 -12.05
C ALA A 182 -5.77 -3.53 -10.79
N VAL A 183 -5.49 -4.12 -9.62
CA VAL A 183 -5.59 -3.44 -8.33
C VAL A 183 -4.25 -2.80 -7.99
N LEU A 184 -4.28 -1.49 -7.76
CA LEU A 184 -3.19 -0.74 -7.17
C LEU A 184 -3.52 -0.35 -5.73
N CYS A 185 -2.60 -0.61 -4.81
CA CYS A 185 -2.64 0.00 -3.47
C CYS A 185 -2.08 1.43 -3.54
N SER A 186 -2.88 2.41 -3.15
CA SER A 186 -2.55 3.83 -3.09
C SER A 186 -2.69 4.34 -1.66
N SER A 187 -1.98 5.41 -1.31
CA SER A 187 -2.16 6.06 -0.02
C SER A 187 -3.57 6.64 0.14
N TYR A 188 -4.06 6.62 1.38
CA TYR A 188 -5.15 7.48 1.83
C TYR A 188 -4.55 8.78 2.41
N THR A 189 -5.40 9.73 2.77
CA THR A 189 -5.12 10.59 3.94
C THR A 189 -5.52 9.88 5.23
N ASP A 190 -4.89 10.20 6.35
CA ASP A 190 -5.30 9.62 7.64
C ASP A 190 -6.80 9.88 7.91
N GLU A 191 -7.31 11.08 7.59
CA GLU A 191 -8.73 11.40 7.76
C GLU A 191 -9.64 10.47 6.96
N GLU A 192 -9.31 10.18 5.70
CA GLU A 192 -10.09 9.28 4.87
C GLU A 192 -10.00 7.83 5.33
N PHE A 193 -8.81 7.37 5.74
CA PHE A 193 -8.65 6.01 6.28
C PHE A 193 -9.55 5.80 7.51
N PHE A 194 -9.53 6.74 8.47
CA PHE A 194 -10.36 6.63 9.67
C PHE A 194 -11.85 6.82 9.38
N LYS A 195 -12.21 7.56 8.33
CA LYS A 195 -13.60 7.75 7.93
C LYS A 195 -14.19 6.54 7.22
N PHE A 196 -13.42 5.90 6.33
CA PHE A 196 -13.96 4.93 5.37
C PHE A 196 -13.52 3.48 5.63
N ARG A 197 -12.42 3.25 6.35
CA ARG A 197 -11.80 1.91 6.49
C ARG A 197 -11.69 1.43 7.93
N CYS A 198 -11.37 2.34 8.87
CA CYS A 198 -11.15 1.97 10.27
C CYS A 198 -12.42 2.10 11.11
N GLN A 199 -13.15 1.00 11.29
CA GLN A 199 -14.41 0.99 12.03
C GLN A 199 -14.21 1.09 13.56
N GLU A 200 -13.05 0.68 14.06
CA GLU A 200 -12.71 0.75 15.50
C GLU A 200 -12.32 2.16 15.97
N GLY A 201 -12.07 3.10 15.04
CA GLY A 201 -11.68 4.47 15.33
C GLY A 201 -10.19 4.66 15.65
N LYS A 202 -9.77 5.93 15.61
CA LYS A 202 -8.36 6.34 15.69
C LYS A 202 -7.66 5.88 16.97
N ASP A 203 -8.28 6.09 18.13
CA ASP A 203 -7.66 5.80 19.42
C ASP A 203 -7.40 4.31 19.60
N VAL A 204 -8.36 3.46 19.22
CA VAL A 204 -8.21 1.99 19.28
C VAL A 204 -7.15 1.53 18.28
N TYR A 205 -7.14 2.08 17.06
CA TYR A 205 -6.15 1.73 16.05
C TYR A 205 -4.71 2.02 16.51
N PHE A 206 -4.45 3.18 17.11
CA PHE A 206 -3.09 3.54 17.52
C PHE A 206 -2.63 2.90 18.83
N GLN A 207 -3.50 2.23 19.59
CA GLN A 207 -3.06 1.45 20.76
C GLN A 207 -2.00 0.42 20.40
N GLN A 208 -2.10 -0.20 19.22
CA GLN A 208 -1.11 -1.17 18.73
C GLN A 208 0.27 -0.55 18.43
N TYR A 209 0.35 0.79 18.33
CA TYR A 209 1.57 1.54 18.07
C TYR A 209 2.00 2.42 19.25
N GLY A 210 1.32 2.31 20.40
CA GLY A 210 1.52 3.22 21.53
C GLY A 210 2.97 3.23 22.04
N GLU A 211 3.64 2.08 22.05
CA GLU A 211 5.05 1.95 22.44
C GLU A 211 6.01 2.67 21.49
N TYR A 212 5.60 2.84 20.22
CA TYR A 212 6.40 3.46 19.17
C TYR A 212 6.09 4.94 18.93
N LYS A 213 5.13 5.52 19.68
CA LYS A 213 4.68 6.92 19.55
C LYS A 213 4.25 7.31 18.14
N ILE A 214 3.71 6.35 17.38
CA ILE A 214 3.17 6.59 16.04
C ILE A 214 1.71 7.03 16.20
N HIS A 215 1.39 8.19 15.64
CA HIS A 215 0.04 8.78 15.71
C HIS A 215 -0.50 9.20 14.34
N LYS A 216 0.25 8.86 13.28
CA LYS A 216 -0.06 9.16 11.89
C LYS A 216 0.46 8.04 10.98
N ILE A 217 -0.32 7.64 9.98
CA ILE A 217 0.07 6.60 9.01
C ILE A 217 0.87 7.24 7.87
N TRP A 218 0.32 8.27 7.23
CA TRP A 218 0.91 8.89 6.05
C TRP A 218 1.70 10.15 6.45
N ARG A 219 3.03 10.03 6.50
CA ARG A 219 3.96 11.06 6.98
C ARG A 219 4.88 11.55 5.88
N ASP A 220 5.15 12.86 5.88
CA ASP A 220 6.02 13.51 4.90
C ASP A 220 7.39 13.87 5.51
N ASP A 221 7.52 13.72 6.83
CA ASP A 221 8.64 14.09 7.68
C ASP A 221 9.50 12.88 8.10
N VAL A 222 9.40 11.77 7.35
CA VAL A 222 10.07 10.50 7.63
C VAL A 222 10.96 10.09 6.45
N LEU A 223 11.97 9.29 6.76
CA LEU A 223 12.88 8.70 5.79
C LEU A 223 12.52 7.22 5.52
N PRO A 224 12.92 6.68 4.35
CA PRO A 224 12.72 5.27 4.03
C PRO A 224 13.36 4.37 5.10
N CYS A 225 12.63 3.34 5.54
CA CYS A 225 13.24 2.24 6.28
C CYS A 225 14.36 1.64 5.42
N ARG A 226 15.59 1.60 5.95
CA ARG A 226 16.80 1.33 5.18
C ARG A 226 16.79 -0.06 4.53
N VAL A 227 16.58 -1.10 5.34
CA VAL A 227 16.46 -2.50 4.89
C VAL A 227 15.38 -2.64 3.79
N TYR A 228 14.23 -1.99 3.98
CA TYR A 228 13.13 -2.06 3.04
C TYR A 228 13.44 -1.32 1.73
N LEU A 229 14.04 -0.12 1.79
CA LEU A 229 14.48 0.64 0.62
C LEU A 229 15.50 -0.17 -0.18
N ARG A 230 16.53 -0.71 0.47
CA ARG A 230 17.53 -1.55 -0.19
C ARG A 230 16.87 -2.69 -0.94
N HIS A 231 15.97 -3.42 -0.30
CA HIS A 231 15.27 -4.52 -0.95
C HIS A 231 14.51 -4.06 -2.20
N CYS A 232 13.79 -2.94 -2.13
CA CYS A 232 13.05 -2.41 -3.29
C CYS A 232 14.00 -2.02 -4.43
N VAL A 233 15.14 -1.42 -4.13
CA VAL A 233 16.17 -1.05 -5.13
C VAL A 233 16.77 -2.29 -5.79
N VAL A 234 17.11 -3.32 -5.00
CA VAL A 234 17.62 -4.59 -5.54
C VAL A 234 16.57 -5.31 -6.37
N ALA A 235 15.31 -5.33 -5.91
CA ALA A 235 14.20 -5.91 -6.65
C ALA A 235 14.00 -5.21 -8.01
N ALA A 236 13.98 -3.88 -8.03
CA ALA A 236 13.91 -3.11 -9.27
C ALA A 236 15.11 -3.39 -10.20
N LYS A 237 16.31 -3.52 -9.64
CA LYS A 237 17.51 -3.87 -10.41
C LYS A 237 17.40 -5.24 -11.08
N ASN A 238 16.83 -6.23 -10.38
CA ASN A 238 16.65 -7.58 -10.91
C ASN A 238 15.62 -7.64 -12.06
N LEU A 239 14.75 -6.63 -12.19
CA LEU A 239 13.83 -6.50 -13.33
C LEU A 239 14.48 -5.88 -14.57
N GLY A 240 15.69 -5.32 -14.45
CA GLY A 240 16.46 -4.71 -15.54
C GLY A 240 16.68 -3.20 -15.39
N ASP A 241 17.54 -2.65 -16.24
CA ASP A 241 18.01 -1.25 -16.14
C ASP A 241 16.90 -0.22 -16.26
N GLU A 242 15.87 -0.50 -17.06
CA GLU A 242 14.71 0.39 -17.20
C GLU A 242 13.93 0.50 -15.89
N ALA A 243 13.65 -0.62 -15.23
CA ALA A 243 12.97 -0.66 -13.94
C ALA A 243 13.85 -0.06 -12.83
N TYR A 244 15.15 -0.34 -12.84
CA TYR A 244 16.11 0.21 -11.89
C TYR A 244 16.18 1.74 -11.96
N ASN A 245 16.42 2.29 -13.15
CA ASN A 245 16.50 3.74 -13.32
C ASN A 245 15.16 4.40 -13.01
N ASN A 246 14.05 3.81 -13.45
CA ASN A 246 12.74 4.32 -13.11
C ASN A 246 12.48 4.30 -11.59
N PHE A 247 12.92 3.26 -10.86
CA PHE A 247 12.79 3.25 -9.40
C PHE A 247 13.59 4.35 -8.75
N LEU A 248 14.83 4.58 -9.17
CA LEU A 248 15.69 5.61 -8.58
C LEU A 248 15.22 7.04 -8.88
N ASP A 249 14.68 7.27 -10.08
CA ASP A 249 14.35 8.62 -10.57
C ASP A 249 12.88 9.00 -10.37
N HIS A 250 11.97 8.04 -10.36
CA HIS A 250 10.51 8.24 -10.21
C HIS A 250 9.96 7.68 -8.89
N THR A 251 10.81 7.62 -7.88
CA THR A 251 10.43 7.36 -6.49
C THR A 251 11.02 8.47 -5.62
N PHE A 252 10.21 8.99 -4.70
CA PHE A 252 10.56 10.17 -3.91
C PHE A 252 10.47 9.92 -2.41
N LEU A 253 11.18 10.75 -1.64
CA LEU A 253 10.98 10.88 -0.19
C LEU A 253 9.61 11.51 0.11
N GLY A 254 9.23 11.57 1.39
CA GLY A 254 7.98 12.19 1.82
C GLY A 254 7.81 13.66 1.39
N ASP A 255 8.92 14.35 1.14
CA ASP A 255 8.95 15.72 0.59
C ASP A 255 8.48 15.84 -0.87
N ARG A 256 8.32 14.71 -1.57
CA ARG A 256 7.91 14.59 -2.97
C ARG A 256 8.82 15.34 -3.96
N LYS A 257 10.06 15.62 -3.56
CA LYS A 257 11.03 16.39 -4.34
C LYS A 257 12.35 15.64 -4.48
N THR A 258 12.84 15.08 -3.38
CA THR A 258 14.11 14.36 -3.36
C THR A 258 13.89 12.96 -3.92
N SER A 259 14.52 12.65 -5.06
CA SER A 259 14.44 11.30 -5.63
C SER A 259 15.27 10.31 -4.82
N ILE A 260 14.98 9.01 -4.96
CA ILE A 260 15.79 7.96 -4.33
C ILE A 260 17.24 7.98 -4.82
N ARG A 261 17.48 8.32 -6.10
CA ARG A 261 18.85 8.52 -6.60
C ARG A 261 19.60 9.55 -5.76
N GLN A 262 19.02 10.75 -5.63
CA GLN A 262 19.62 11.86 -4.88
C GLN A 262 19.81 11.49 -3.40
N TYR A 263 18.83 10.81 -2.81
CA TYR A 263 18.90 10.39 -1.42
C TYR A 263 20.07 9.42 -1.18
N LEU A 264 20.21 8.36 -1.99
CA LEU A 264 21.27 7.37 -1.85
C LEU A 264 22.68 7.95 -2.05
N GLU A 265 22.82 8.98 -2.89
CA GLU A 265 24.09 9.69 -3.11
C GLU A 265 24.48 10.61 -1.93
N THR A 266 23.52 10.98 -1.09
CA THR A 266 23.69 12.01 -0.03
C THR A 266 23.50 11.44 1.37
N LEU A 267 22.28 11.55 1.93
CA LEU A 267 21.94 11.18 3.31
C LEU A 267 21.76 9.66 3.46
N GLY A 268 21.34 8.97 2.40
CA GLY A 268 21.11 7.53 2.35
C GLY A 268 22.36 6.67 2.15
N LYS A 269 23.56 7.19 2.41
CA LYS A 269 24.80 6.42 2.30
C LYS A 269 24.77 5.20 3.22
N GLY A 270 25.32 4.08 2.76
CA GLY A 270 25.36 2.83 3.51
C GLY A 270 24.10 1.97 3.42
N ILE A 271 23.00 2.46 2.81
CA ILE A 271 21.74 1.70 2.74
C ILE A 271 21.91 0.45 1.86
N MET A 272 22.69 0.54 0.79
CA MET A 272 22.85 -0.58 -0.16
C MET A 272 23.67 -1.74 0.43
N GLU A 273 24.42 -1.49 1.49
CA GLU A 273 25.23 -2.46 2.23
C GLU A 273 24.47 -3.12 3.39
N GLU A 274 23.26 -2.67 3.71
CA GLU A 274 22.51 -3.13 4.89
C GLU A 274 21.72 -4.42 4.62
N GLU A 275 22.13 -5.52 5.24
CA GLU A 275 21.41 -6.79 5.11
C GLU A 275 20.20 -6.86 6.06
N PRO A 276 19.08 -7.49 5.63
CA PRO A 276 17.96 -7.74 6.52
C PRO A 276 18.37 -8.69 7.66
N PRO A 277 17.70 -8.63 8.82
CA PRO A 277 17.83 -9.66 9.84
C PRO A 277 17.41 -11.03 9.28
N GLU A 278 17.91 -12.11 9.89
CA GLU A 278 17.69 -13.48 9.37
C GLU A 278 16.18 -13.82 9.23
N SER A 279 15.34 -13.33 10.14
CA SER A 279 13.87 -13.49 10.08
C SER A 279 13.23 -12.88 8.82
N LEU A 280 13.88 -11.89 8.19
CA LEU A 280 13.40 -11.20 7.00
C LEU A 280 14.21 -11.50 5.74
N LYS A 281 15.25 -12.32 5.82
CA LYS A 281 16.16 -12.59 4.69
C LYS A 281 15.46 -13.18 3.47
N THR A 282 14.46 -14.04 3.68
CA THR A 282 13.66 -14.58 2.56
C THR A 282 12.82 -13.50 1.89
N ARG A 283 12.31 -12.53 2.67
CA ARG A 283 11.38 -11.50 2.21
C ARG A 283 12.09 -10.24 1.69
N TYR A 284 13.20 -9.83 2.29
CA TYR A 284 13.92 -8.59 1.99
C TYR A 284 15.40 -8.78 1.62
N GLY A 285 15.81 -10.01 1.25
CA GLY A 285 17.18 -10.31 0.85
C GLY A 285 17.58 -9.86 -0.56
N GLY A 286 16.65 -9.23 -1.30
CA GLY A 286 16.79 -8.96 -2.73
C GLY A 286 16.02 -9.97 -3.57
#